data_AF-A0A6J2VPH3-F1
#
_entry.id   AF-A0A6J2VPH3-F1
#
_cell.length_a   1.000
_cell.length_b   1.000
_cell.length_c   1.000
_cell.angle_alpha   90.00
_cell.angle_beta   90.00
_cell.angle_gamma   90.00
#
_symmetry.space_group_name_H-M   'P 1'
#
loop_
_entity.id
_entity.type
_entity.pdbx_description
1 polymer ?
#
loop_
_entity_poly.entity_id
_entity_poly.type
_entity_poly.pdbx_seq_one_letter_code
_entity_poly.pdbx_strand_id
1 'polypeptide(L)'
;MGLHILMYIPNIIGYIRILLVLSAWSAFNSPEIFVPVYFISVILDGVDGWIARQLKQTSRFGAWLDVVVDNFGRSMLWNMLFDWGWLVASVEWCVFVCNHNARGAQWKSSFTESPVWSLGILVLAAGRLLCLSVEMWCIVNHVRYLTSSEDAEKND
;
A
#
# COMPACT_ATOMS: atom_id res chain seq x y z
N MET A 1 26.22 -8.65 -9.42
CA MET A 1 25.41 -9.79 -9.89
C MET A 1 24.08 -9.84 -9.09
N GLY A 2 23.19 -8.87 -9.31
CA GLY A 2 21.92 -8.75 -8.56
C GLY A 2 20.77 -8.11 -9.35
N LEU A 3 21.02 -7.67 -10.58
CA LEU A 3 20.03 -6.99 -11.43
C LEU A 3 18.82 -7.88 -11.76
N HIS A 4 19.02 -9.20 -11.82
CA HIS A 4 17.95 -10.16 -12.06
C HIS A 4 16.88 -10.14 -10.96
N ILE A 5 17.24 -9.75 -9.72
CA ILE A 5 16.28 -9.59 -8.62
C ILE A 5 15.28 -8.47 -8.94
N LEU A 6 15.73 -7.38 -9.59
CA LEU A 6 14.85 -6.27 -9.98
C LEU A 6 13.77 -6.70 -10.99
N MET A 7 14.02 -7.77 -11.75
CA MET A 7 13.12 -8.31 -12.78
C MET A 7 12.33 -9.54 -12.31
N TYR A 8 12.34 -9.86 -11.02
CA TYR A 8 11.43 -10.88 -10.49
C TYR A 8 9.98 -10.48 -10.77
N ILE A 9 9.16 -11.47 -11.13
CA ILE A 9 7.74 -11.29 -11.42
C ILE A 9 7.01 -10.51 -10.31
N PRO A 10 7.17 -10.82 -9.00
CA PRO A 10 6.56 -10.00 -7.94
C PRO A 10 7.03 -8.53 -7.94
N ASN A 11 8.27 -8.24 -8.31
CA ASN A 11 8.78 -6.87 -8.35
C ASN A 11 8.24 -6.10 -9.55
N ILE A 12 8.02 -6.79 -10.69
CA ILE A 12 7.32 -6.21 -11.85
C ILE A 12 5.89 -5.80 -11.45
N ILE A 13 5.20 -6.65 -10.70
CA ILE A 13 3.88 -6.30 -10.14
C ILE A 13 3.98 -5.08 -9.23
N GLY A 14 5.01 -5.01 -8.37
CA GLY A 14 5.31 -3.83 -7.56
C GLY A 14 5.47 -2.55 -8.39
N TYR A 15 6.15 -2.59 -9.53
CA TYR A 15 6.26 -1.42 -10.42
C TYR A 15 4.93 -1.05 -11.08
N ILE A 16 4.12 -2.04 -11.47
CA ILE A 16 2.76 -1.80 -11.96
C ILE A 16 1.91 -1.12 -10.88
N ARG A 17 2.04 -1.53 -9.62
CA ARG A 17 1.35 -0.89 -8.50
C ARG A 17 1.74 0.58 -8.34
N ILE A 18 3.02 0.94 -8.52
CA ILE A 18 3.44 2.35 -8.54
C ILE A 18 2.68 3.14 -9.61
N LEU A 19 2.59 2.61 -10.83
CA LEU A 19 1.85 3.26 -11.91
C LEU A 19 0.35 3.38 -11.60
N LEU A 20 -0.25 2.36 -10.98
CA LEU A 20 -1.66 2.38 -10.57
C LEU A 20 -1.92 3.42 -9.48
N VAL A 21 -1.04 3.53 -8.47
CA VAL A 21 -1.14 4.56 -7.43
C VAL A 21 -1.00 5.96 -8.03
N LEU A 22 -0.05 6.18 -8.94
CA LEU A 22 0.09 7.47 -9.63
C LEU A 22 -1.12 7.79 -10.52
N SER A 23 -1.69 6.77 -11.18
CA SER A 23 -2.91 6.94 -11.97
C SER A 23 -4.10 7.29 -11.06
N ALA A 24 -4.24 6.60 -9.92
CA ALA A 24 -5.26 6.92 -8.92
C ALA A 24 -5.09 8.35 -8.38
N TRP A 25 -3.85 8.79 -8.10
CA TRP A 25 -3.57 10.19 -7.74
C TRP A 25 -4.13 11.15 -8.78
N SER A 26 -3.77 10.94 -10.06
CA SER A 26 -4.19 11.85 -11.14
C SER A 26 -5.71 11.91 -11.33
N ALA A 27 -6.40 10.82 -10.98
CA ALA A 27 -7.85 10.68 -11.09
C ALA A 27 -8.59 10.90 -9.76
N PHE A 28 -7.94 11.47 -8.73
CA PHE A 28 -8.51 11.56 -7.39
C PHE A 28 -9.90 12.25 -7.35
N ASN A 29 -10.11 13.28 -8.17
CA ASN A 29 -11.39 14.01 -8.24
C ASN A 29 -12.49 13.26 -9.01
N SER A 30 -12.18 12.12 -9.63
CA SER A 30 -13.08 11.29 -10.43
C SER A 30 -13.28 9.93 -9.75
N PRO A 31 -14.25 9.77 -8.85
CA PRO A 31 -14.50 8.53 -8.10
C PRO A 31 -14.61 7.29 -8.98
N GLU A 32 -15.24 7.43 -10.14
CA GLU A 32 -15.49 6.38 -11.13
C GLU A 32 -14.20 5.76 -11.70
N ILE A 33 -13.09 6.50 -11.69
CA ILE A 33 -11.78 6.02 -12.11
C ILE A 33 -10.91 5.72 -10.89
N PHE A 34 -10.92 6.61 -9.89
CA PHE A 34 -10.12 6.48 -8.69
C PHE A 34 -10.38 5.17 -7.93
N VAL A 35 -11.64 4.89 -7.61
CA VAL A 35 -12.04 3.73 -6.79
C VAL A 35 -11.58 2.41 -7.43
N PRO A 36 -11.90 2.09 -8.70
CA PRO A 36 -11.46 0.82 -9.28
C PRO A 36 -9.95 0.74 -9.45
N VAL A 37 -9.27 1.82 -9.85
CA VAL A 37 -7.80 1.81 -10.05
C VAL A 37 -7.07 1.58 -8.73
N TYR A 38 -7.46 2.30 -7.67
CA TYR A 38 -6.89 2.14 -6.34
C TYR A 38 -7.19 0.73 -5.79
N PHE A 39 -8.41 0.24 -5.96
CA PHE A 39 -8.80 -1.11 -5.53
C PHE A 39 -7.98 -2.22 -6.22
N ILE A 40 -7.71 -2.09 -7.53
CA ILE A 40 -6.84 -3.02 -8.25
C ILE A 40 -5.42 -2.99 -7.68
N SER A 41 -4.88 -1.80 -7.36
CA SER A 41 -3.56 -1.67 -6.74
C SER A 41 -3.45 -2.43 -5.41
N VAL A 42 -4.49 -2.32 -4.57
CA VAL A 42 -4.61 -3.02 -3.29
C VAL A 42 -4.71 -4.54 -3.46
N ILE A 43 -5.44 -5.03 -4.48
CA ILE A 43 -5.46 -6.47 -4.77
C ILE A 43 -4.08 -6.98 -5.18
N LEU A 44 -3.39 -6.22 -6.04
CA LEU A 44 -2.08 -6.62 -6.55
C LEU A 44 -1.00 -6.72 -5.46
N ASP A 45 -1.14 -5.96 -4.37
CA ASP A 45 -0.32 -6.11 -3.15
C ASP A 45 -0.38 -7.53 -2.57
N GLY A 46 -1.58 -8.07 -2.40
CA GLY A 46 -1.74 -9.43 -1.92
C GLY A 46 -1.20 -10.46 -2.91
N VAL A 47 -1.36 -10.19 -4.21
CA VAL A 47 -0.96 -11.09 -5.30
C VAL A 47 0.57 -11.14 -5.44
N ASP A 48 1.29 -10.03 -5.32
CA ASP A 48 2.75 -10.02 -5.48
C ASP A 48 3.44 -10.92 -4.42
N GLY A 49 3.00 -10.88 -3.17
CA GLY A 49 3.52 -11.70 -2.09
C GLY A 49 3.15 -13.17 -2.26
N TRP A 50 1.95 -13.46 -2.77
CA TRP A 50 1.54 -14.82 -3.10
C TRP A 50 2.40 -15.41 -4.22
N ILE A 51 2.60 -14.68 -5.32
CA ILE A 51 3.43 -15.09 -6.45
C ILE A 51 4.90 -15.26 -6.03
N ALA A 52 5.43 -14.35 -5.21
CA ALA A 52 6.80 -14.46 -4.71
C ALA A 52 7.05 -15.78 -3.97
N ARG A 53 6.07 -16.27 -3.19
CA ARG A 53 6.15 -17.56 -2.48
C ARG A 53 6.02 -18.74 -3.43
N GLN A 54 5.08 -18.69 -4.38
CA GLN A 54 4.86 -19.77 -5.35
C GLN A 54 6.08 -19.97 -6.26
N LEU A 55 6.66 -18.88 -6.74
CA LEU A 55 7.81 -18.91 -7.65
C LEU A 55 9.17 -19.00 -6.93
N LYS A 56 9.17 -19.04 -5.58
CA LYS A 56 10.39 -18.97 -4.75
C LYS A 56 11.28 -17.76 -5.11
N GLN A 57 10.65 -16.64 -5.51
CA GLN A 57 11.29 -15.38 -5.90
C GLN A 57 11.21 -14.34 -4.76
N THR A 58 11.35 -14.78 -3.51
CA THR A 58 11.36 -13.87 -2.36
C THR A 58 12.70 -13.14 -2.28
N SER A 59 12.67 -11.83 -2.03
CA SER A 59 13.89 -11.02 -1.95
C SER A 59 13.74 -9.88 -0.95
N ARG A 60 14.88 -9.41 -0.39
CA ARG A 60 14.91 -8.23 0.49
C ARG A 60 14.47 -6.97 -0.24
N PHE A 61 14.85 -6.83 -1.51
CA PHE A 61 14.44 -5.71 -2.34
C PHE A 61 12.93 -5.69 -2.56
N GLY A 62 12.33 -6.81 -2.99
CA GLY A 62 10.88 -6.87 -3.19
C GLY A 62 10.10 -6.63 -1.91
N ALA A 63 10.60 -7.17 -0.80
CA ALA A 63 10.05 -6.92 0.52
C ALA A 63 10.12 -5.44 0.97
N TRP A 64 11.14 -4.70 0.54
CA TRP A 64 11.29 -3.28 0.81
C TRP A 64 10.42 -2.44 -0.14
N LEU A 65 10.41 -2.80 -1.43
CA LEU A 65 9.60 -2.17 -2.47
C LEU A 65 8.11 -2.20 -2.08
N ASP A 66 7.61 -3.37 -1.66
CA ASP A 66 6.25 -3.58 -1.14
C ASP A 66 5.85 -2.54 -0.09
N VAL A 67 6.66 -2.40 0.97
CA VAL A 67 6.40 -1.45 2.07
C VAL A 67 6.46 0.00 1.60
N VAL A 68 7.38 0.33 0.69
CA VAL A 68 7.53 1.67 0.12
C VAL A 68 6.30 2.04 -0.71
N VAL A 69 5.80 1.12 -1.54
CA VAL A 69 4.60 1.35 -2.36
C VAL A 69 3.35 1.50 -1.48
N ASP A 70 3.22 0.67 -0.44
CA ASP A 70 2.14 0.80 0.56
C ASP A 70 2.18 2.15 1.28
N ASN A 71 3.36 2.58 1.76
CA ASN A 71 3.53 3.89 2.42
C ASN A 71 3.22 5.03 1.45
N PHE A 72 3.61 4.92 0.19
CA PHE A 72 3.36 5.94 -0.83
C PHE A 72 1.86 6.09 -1.13
N GLY A 73 1.14 4.97 -1.31
CA GLY A 73 -0.31 4.96 -1.53
C GLY A 73 -1.09 5.56 -0.34
N ARG A 74 -0.74 5.17 0.88
CA ARG A 74 -1.35 5.76 2.09
C ARG A 74 -1.02 7.23 2.27
N SER A 75 0.24 7.62 2.03
CA SER A 75 0.63 9.03 2.08
C SER A 75 -0.20 9.87 1.13
N MET A 76 -0.41 9.41 -0.10
CA MET A 76 -1.29 10.07 -1.06
C MET A 76 -2.71 10.25 -0.49
N LEU A 77 -3.32 9.18 0.02
CA LEU A 77 -4.66 9.25 0.63
C LEU A 77 -4.73 10.25 1.77
N TRP A 78 -3.79 10.18 2.73
CA TRP A 78 -3.78 11.08 3.89
C TRP A 78 -3.72 12.55 3.47
N ASN A 79 -2.81 12.89 2.55
CA ASN A 79 -2.59 14.27 2.12
C ASN A 79 -3.77 14.85 1.33
N MET A 80 -4.52 14.00 0.61
CA MET A 80 -5.66 14.47 -0.18
C MET A 80 -6.95 14.59 0.63
N LEU A 81 -7.08 13.82 1.71
CA LEU A 81 -8.28 13.80 2.54
C LEU A 81 -8.24 14.76 3.72
N PHE A 82 -7.04 15.08 4.22
CA PHE A 82 -6.87 15.87 5.44
C PHE A 82 -5.75 16.90 5.29
N ASP A 83 -6.00 18.14 5.72
CA ASP A 83 -4.99 19.20 5.73
C ASP A 83 -3.77 18.88 6.60
N TRP A 84 -3.95 18.03 7.62
CA TRP A 84 -2.89 17.53 8.50
C TRP A 84 -2.35 16.16 8.07
N GLY A 85 -2.78 15.63 6.92
CA GLY A 85 -2.40 14.31 6.42
C GLY A 85 -0.89 14.15 6.20
N TRP A 86 -0.19 15.24 5.90
CA TRP A 86 1.27 15.26 5.80
C TRP A 86 1.97 14.85 7.10
N LEU A 87 1.37 15.14 8.27
CA LEU A 87 1.92 14.71 9.56
C LEU A 87 1.84 13.19 9.72
N VAL A 88 0.68 12.60 9.40
CA VAL A 88 0.49 11.15 9.47
C VAL A 88 1.44 10.44 8.52
N ALA A 89 1.52 10.91 7.27
CA ALA A 89 2.47 10.41 6.29
C ALA A 89 3.92 10.52 6.83
N SER A 90 4.31 11.68 7.38
CA SER A 90 5.66 11.89 7.93
C SER A 90 5.96 10.90 9.07
N VAL A 91 5.01 10.65 9.96
CA VAL A 91 5.16 9.66 11.04
C VAL A 91 5.32 8.25 10.47
N GLU A 92 4.51 7.85 9.50
CA GLU A 92 4.62 6.52 8.85
C GLU A 92 5.97 6.33 8.16
N TRP A 93 6.49 7.37 7.49
CA TRP A 93 7.83 7.36 6.90
C TRP A 93 8.94 7.32 7.95
N CYS A 94 8.82 8.09 9.03
CA CYS A 94 9.77 8.04 10.15
C CYS A 94 9.78 6.64 10.80
N VAL A 95 8.62 6.04 11.06
CA VAL A 95 8.52 4.68 11.60
C VAL A 95 9.17 3.68 10.67
N PHE A 96 8.93 3.78 9.36
CA PHE A 96 9.58 2.93 8.36
C PHE A 96 11.10 3.06 8.38
N VAL A 97 11.64 4.29 8.35
CA VAL A 97 13.08 4.55 8.36
C VAL A 97 13.71 4.06 9.67
N CYS A 98 13.11 4.38 10.81
CA CYS A 98 13.60 3.94 12.13
C CYS A 98 13.60 2.41 12.25
N ASN A 99 12.54 1.74 11.79
CA ASN A 99 12.44 0.28 11.86
C ASN A 99 13.41 -0.40 10.89
N HIS A 100 13.61 0.16 9.69
CA HIS A 100 14.61 -0.33 8.73
C HIS A 100 16.04 -0.16 9.26
N ASN A 101 16.35 1.01 9.85
CA ASN A 101 17.67 1.31 10.40
C ASN A 101 17.97 0.47 11.67
N ALA A 102 16.98 0.27 12.55
CA ALA A 102 17.16 -0.45 13.80
C ALA A 102 17.28 -1.99 13.64
N ARG A 103 16.67 -2.58 12.61
CA ARG A 103 16.65 -4.04 12.41
C ARG A 103 17.46 -4.55 11.21
N GLY A 104 18.12 -3.64 10.48
CA GLY A 104 19.01 -3.96 9.37
C GLY A 104 18.42 -4.93 8.35
N ALA A 105 19.29 -5.71 7.70
CA ALA A 105 18.89 -6.62 6.63
C ALA A 105 18.10 -7.88 7.11
N GLN A 106 17.92 -8.04 8.43
CA GLN A 106 17.25 -9.20 9.06
C GLN A 106 15.80 -8.93 9.48
N TRP A 107 15.26 -7.71 9.29
CA TRP A 107 13.93 -7.38 9.81
C TRP A 107 12.79 -8.28 9.28
N LYS A 108 12.93 -8.87 8.08
CA LYS A 108 12.01 -9.91 7.58
C LYS A 108 12.47 -11.36 7.81
N SER A 109 13.74 -11.62 8.18
CA SER A 109 14.18 -12.99 8.47
C SER A 109 13.65 -13.51 9.81
N SER A 110 13.22 -12.61 10.72
CA SER A 110 12.44 -12.99 11.91
C SER A 110 11.11 -13.69 11.59
N PHE A 111 10.59 -13.57 10.35
CA PHE A 111 9.40 -14.30 9.91
C PHE A 111 9.72 -15.65 9.25
N THR A 112 11.00 -15.99 9.08
CA THR A 112 11.43 -17.18 8.31
C THR A 112 11.92 -18.32 9.20
N GLU A 113 12.39 -18.04 10.43
CA GLU A 113 12.75 -19.06 11.41
C GLU A 113 11.80 -19.08 12.60
N SER A 114 10.63 -19.71 12.46
CA SER A 114 9.88 -20.28 13.59
C SER A 114 8.67 -21.11 13.10
N PRO A 115 8.26 -22.15 13.85
CA PRO A 115 7.07 -22.98 13.55
C PRO A 115 5.76 -22.24 13.89
N VAL A 116 5.57 -21.02 13.35
CA VAL A 116 4.54 -20.00 13.74
C VAL A 116 3.67 -19.56 12.54
N TRP A 117 3.59 -20.40 11.53
CA TRP A 117 2.69 -20.38 10.36
C TRP A 117 1.28 -19.79 10.57
N SER A 118 0.67 -19.91 11.75
CA SER A 118 -0.66 -19.33 12.01
C SER A 118 -0.61 -17.93 12.62
N LEU A 119 0.21 -17.68 13.64
CA LEU A 119 0.14 -16.43 14.41
C LEU A 119 0.77 -15.25 13.66
N GLY A 120 1.89 -15.46 12.96
CA GLY A 120 2.51 -14.42 12.15
C GLY A 120 1.63 -14.00 10.97
N ILE A 121 1.03 -14.98 10.29
CA ILE A 121 0.06 -14.74 9.21
C ILE A 121 -1.19 -14.06 9.77
N LEU A 122 -1.71 -14.48 10.92
CA LEU A 122 -2.88 -13.87 11.55
C LEU A 122 -2.64 -12.41 11.95
N VAL A 123 -1.49 -12.10 12.56
CA VAL A 123 -1.14 -10.72 12.96
C VAL A 123 -0.93 -9.84 11.73
N LEU A 124 -0.24 -10.34 10.69
CA LEU A 124 -0.06 -9.62 9.43
C LEU A 124 -1.39 -9.42 8.69
N ALA A 125 -2.25 -10.44 8.65
CA ALA A 125 -3.57 -10.37 8.03
C ALA A 125 -4.51 -9.43 8.81
N ALA A 126 -4.48 -9.46 10.14
CA ALA A 126 -5.25 -8.55 10.98
C ALA A 126 -4.79 -7.09 10.82
N GLY A 127 -3.47 -6.85 10.76
CA GLY A 127 -2.92 -5.53 10.47
C GLY A 127 -3.34 -5.01 9.09
N ARG A 128 -3.24 -5.85 8.04
CA ARG A 128 -3.71 -5.47 6.70
C ARG A 128 -5.23 -5.26 6.65
N LEU A 129 -6.04 -6.06 7.33
CA LEU A 129 -7.49 -5.87 7.44
C LEU A 129 -7.85 -4.55 8.13
N LEU A 130 -7.16 -4.21 9.21
CA LEU A 130 -7.30 -2.91 9.86
C LEU A 130 -6.94 -1.77 8.92
N CYS A 131 -5.81 -1.88 8.21
CA CYS A 131 -5.38 -0.90 7.20
C CYS A 131 -6.44 -0.72 6.11
N LEU A 132 -6.93 -1.82 5.53
CA LEU A 132 -7.99 -1.83 4.53
C LEU A 132 -9.28 -1.17 5.03
N SER A 133 -9.63 -1.36 6.31
CA SER A 133 -10.82 -0.73 6.89
C SER A 133 -10.68 0.80 6.97
N VAL A 134 -9.49 1.29 7.32
CA VAL A 134 -9.18 2.73 7.38
C VAL A 134 -9.15 3.32 5.96
N GLU A 135 -8.49 2.64 5.02
CA GLU A 135 -8.45 3.05 3.62
C GLU A 135 -9.86 3.08 3.00
N MET A 136 -10.69 2.06 3.27
CA MET A 136 -12.06 2.02 2.78
C MET A 136 -12.91 3.14 3.39
N TRP A 137 -12.73 3.44 4.68
CA TRP A 137 -13.40 4.57 5.32
C TRP A 137 -12.99 5.90 4.69
N CYS A 138 -11.70 6.09 4.43
CA CYS A 138 -11.14 7.24 3.72
C CYS A 138 -11.76 7.39 2.32
N ILE A 139 -11.82 6.32 1.54
CA ILE A 139 -12.43 6.31 0.20
C ILE A 139 -13.93 6.64 0.28
N VAL A 140 -14.66 6.04 1.21
CA VAL A 140 -16.10 6.32 1.38
C VAL A 140 -16.34 7.77 1.77
N ASN A 141 -15.50 8.34 2.65
CA ASN A 141 -15.61 9.74 3.05
C ASN A 141 -15.32 10.67 1.85
N HIS A 142 -14.32 10.34 1.04
CA HIS A 142 -14.00 11.07 -0.20
C HIS A 142 -15.18 11.08 -1.18
N VAL A 143 -15.76 9.91 -1.46
CA VAL A 143 -16.91 9.80 -2.38
C VAL A 143 -18.10 10.60 -1.86
N ARG A 144 -18.39 10.54 -0.55
CA ARG A 144 -19.47 11.33 0.05
C ARG A 144 -19.25 12.83 -0.09
N TYR A 145 -18.01 13.29 0.10
CA TYR A 145 -17.65 14.69 -0.06
C TYR A 145 -17.90 15.15 -1.50
N LEU A 146 -17.43 14.38 -2.49
CA LEU A 146 -17.62 14.72 -3.90
C LEU A 146 -19.10 14.73 -4.31
N THR A 147 -19.88 13.71 -3.94
CA THR A 147 -21.32 13.68 -4.26
C THR A 147 -22.07 14.85 -3.60
N SER A 148 -21.75 15.19 -2.35
CA SER A 148 -22.37 16.33 -1.67
C SER A 148 -22.04 17.68 -2.34
N SER A 149 -20.88 17.80 -2.97
CA SER A 149 -20.48 19.01 -3.69
C SER A 149 -21.20 19.15 -5.04
N GLU A 150 -21.38 18.04 -5.78
CA GLU A 150 -22.15 18.03 -7.03
C GLU A 150 -23.64 18.38 -6.81
N ASP A 151 -24.22 17.91 -5.70
CA ASP A 151 -25.60 18.22 -5.34
C ASP A 151 -25.75 19.71 -4.95
N ALA A 152 -24.73 20.33 -4.35
CA ALA A 152 -24.75 21.76 -4.05
C ALA A 152 -24.70 22.60 -5.34
N GLU A 153 -23.83 22.24 -6.29
CA GLU A 153 -23.69 22.96 -7.57
C GLU A 153 -24.93 22.85 -8.47
N LYS A 154 -25.71 21.76 -8.35
CA LYS A 154 -26.99 21.62 -9.08
C LYS A 154 -28.17 22.38 -8.46
N ASN A 155 -28.05 22.81 -7.21
CA ASN A 155 -29.12 23.47 -6.45
C ASN A 155 -28.99 25.01 -6.39
N ASP A 156 -27.89 25.58 -6.91
CA ASP A 156 -27.67 27.02 -7.13
C ASP A 156 -27.98 27.42 -8.59
#